data_AF-A0A349VZD7-F1
#
_entry.id   AF-A0A349VZD7-F1
#
_cell.length_a   1.000
_cell.length_b   1.000
_cell.length_c   1.000
_cell.angle_alpha   90.00
_cell.angle_beta   90.00
_cell.angle_gamma   90.00
#
_symmetry.space_group_name_H-M   'P 1'
#
loop_
_entity.id
_entity.type
_entity.pdbx_description
1 polymer ?
#
loop_
_entity_poly.entity_id
_entity_poly.type
_entity_poly.pdbx_seq_one_letter_code
_entity_poly.pdbx_strand_id
1 'polypeptide(L)'
;MVKLPQSYYTNTNTIFLAEDLLGKVLYTQKDGLVTAGRIVETEAYFGIMDKASHAFNGKRTSRTEPMYKEGGVAYVYLCYGIHHLLNIVTSGADDPQCVLIRGIAPLV
;
A
#
# COMPACT_ATOMS: atom_id res chain seq x y z
N MET A 1 -14.84 5.58 14.11
CA MET A 1 -13.62 4.77 13.88
C MET A 1 -12.42 5.71 13.87
N VAL A 2 -11.29 5.29 14.42
CA VAL A 2 -10.08 6.12 14.48
C VAL A 2 -9.19 5.74 13.29
N LYS A 3 -8.64 6.75 12.60
CA LYS A 3 -7.66 6.53 11.53
C LYS A 3 -6.45 5.81 12.10
N LEU A 4 -5.96 4.77 11.41
CA LEU A 4 -4.75 4.07 11.82
C LEU A 4 -3.57 5.07 11.93
N PRO A 5 -2.78 5.03 13.01
CA PRO A 5 -1.67 5.97 13.21
C PRO A 5 -0.55 5.71 12.21
N GLN A 6 0.30 6.70 11.97
CA GLN A 6 1.48 6.55 11.11
C GLN A 6 2.37 5.38 11.54
N SER A 7 2.55 5.20 12.85
CA SER A 7 3.34 4.12 13.45
C SER A 7 2.85 2.71 13.11
N TYR A 8 1.59 2.57 12.67
CA TYR A 8 1.07 1.31 12.17
C TYR A 8 1.80 0.89 10.89
N TYR A 9 1.97 1.83 9.95
CA TYR A 9 2.53 1.56 8.63
C TYR A 9 4.06 1.48 8.62
N THR A 10 4.75 2.06 9.61
CA THR A 10 6.21 1.97 9.74
C THR A 10 6.69 0.64 10.30
N ASN A 11 5.81 -0.36 10.42
CA ASN A 11 6.19 -1.73 10.79
C ASN A 11 7.09 -2.34 9.69
N THR A 12 8.25 -2.85 10.08
CA THR A 12 9.23 -3.45 9.17
C THR A 12 8.86 -4.88 8.74
N ASN A 13 7.90 -5.51 9.42
CA ASN A 13 7.35 -6.80 9.04
C ASN A 13 6.15 -6.61 8.09
N THR A 14 6.45 -6.49 6.79
CA THR A 14 5.43 -6.26 5.75
C THR A 14 4.47 -7.44 5.57
N ILE A 15 4.89 -8.68 5.86
CA ILE A 15 4.00 -9.86 5.83
C ILE A 15 2.92 -9.70 6.89
N PHE A 16 3.35 -9.44 8.13
CA PHE A 16 2.42 -9.20 9.23
C PHE A 16 1.47 -8.05 8.89
N LEU A 17 1.98 -6.96 8.31
CA LEU A 17 1.12 -5.83 7.95
C LEU A 17 0.11 -6.20 6.84
N ALA A 18 0.51 -6.97 5.83
CA ALA A 18 -0.39 -7.42 4.77
C ALA A 18 -1.54 -8.28 5.32
N GLU A 19 -1.24 -9.15 6.29
CA GLU A 19 -2.25 -9.96 7.00
C GLU A 19 -3.13 -9.10 7.92
N ASP A 20 -2.54 -8.22 8.73
CA ASP A 20 -3.29 -7.38 9.68
C ASP A 20 -4.16 -6.33 8.96
N LEU A 21 -3.80 -5.92 7.74
CA LEU A 21 -4.65 -5.06 6.91
C LEU A 21 -5.97 -5.73 6.51
N LEU A 22 -6.05 -7.06 6.49
CA LEU A 22 -7.31 -7.77 6.25
C LEU A 22 -8.32 -7.42 7.35
N GLY A 23 -9.54 -7.07 6.94
CA GLY A 23 -10.59 -6.63 7.84
C GLY A 23 -10.54 -5.15 8.22
N LYS A 24 -9.44 -4.44 7.96
CA LYS A 24 -9.39 -2.97 8.08
C LYS A 24 -10.23 -2.33 6.97
N VAL A 25 -10.64 -1.07 7.17
CA VAL A 25 -11.55 -0.37 6.25
C VAL A 25 -10.83 0.76 5.56
N LEU A 26 -10.85 0.74 4.22
CA LEU A 26 -10.39 1.82 3.37
C LEU A 26 -11.54 2.80 3.18
N TYR A 27 -11.27 4.08 3.45
CA TYR A 27 -12.20 5.18 3.24
C TYR A 27 -11.68 6.09 2.13
N THR A 28 -12.57 6.59 1.30
CA THR A 28 -12.29 7.72 0.42
C THR A 28 -13.34 8.81 0.61
N GLN A 29 -12.96 10.05 0.39
CA GLN A 29 -13.88 11.18 0.35
C GLN A 29 -13.63 11.98 -0.92
N LYS A 30 -14.66 12.12 -1.75
CA LYS A 30 -14.59 12.88 -3.01
C LYS A 30 -15.88 13.66 -3.18
N ASP A 31 -15.78 14.95 -3.46
CA ASP A 31 -16.93 15.84 -3.69
C ASP A 31 -17.97 15.80 -2.55
N GLY A 32 -17.50 15.66 -1.30
CA GLY A 32 -18.33 15.54 -0.11
C GLY A 32 -18.95 14.14 0.13
N LEU A 33 -18.85 13.21 -0.83
CA LEU A 33 -19.31 11.84 -0.71
C LEU A 33 -18.24 10.96 -0.08
N VAL A 34 -18.62 10.20 0.94
CA VAL A 34 -17.77 9.20 1.59
C VAL A 34 -18.11 7.84 1.02
N THR A 35 -17.09 7.10 0.59
CA THR A 35 -17.22 5.67 0.26
C THR A 35 -16.29 4.86 1.14
N ALA A 36 -16.65 3.60 1.40
CA ALA A 36 -15.81 2.72 2.18
C ALA A 36 -15.90 1.26 1.74
N GLY A 37 -14.80 0.53 1.93
CA GLY A 37 -14.74 -0.91 1.70
C GLY A 37 -13.81 -1.59 2.70
N ARG A 38 -14.18 -2.78 3.16
CA ARG A 38 -13.32 -3.63 3.98
C ARG A 38 -12.29 -4.31 3.10
N ILE A 39 -11.02 -4.24 3.46
CA ILE A 39 -9.94 -4.94 2.76
C ILE A 39 -10.12 -6.45 2.98
N VAL A 40 -10.16 -7.22 1.90
CA VAL A 40 -10.37 -8.68 1.92
C VAL A 40 -9.26 -9.46 1.20
N GLU A 41 -8.41 -8.78 0.44
CA GLU A 41 -7.28 -9.40 -0.25
C GLU A 41 -6.12 -8.40 -0.35
N THR A 42 -4.93 -8.85 0.02
CA THR A 42 -3.68 -8.08 0.04
C THR A 42 -2.54 -8.90 -0.55
N GLU A 43 -1.48 -8.24 -1.02
CA GLU A 43 -0.24 -8.88 -1.45
C GLU A 43 0.97 -8.07 -0.98
N ALA A 44 1.93 -8.72 -0.33
CA ALA A 44 3.15 -8.11 0.17
C ALA A 44 4.26 -8.13 -0.89
N TYR A 45 5.00 -7.02 -0.99
CA TYR A 45 6.21 -6.90 -1.81
C TYR A 45 7.43 -6.53 -0.95
N PHE A 46 8.50 -7.32 -1.03
CA PHE A 46 9.68 -7.19 -0.15
C PHE A 46 10.77 -6.27 -0.69
N GLY A 47 10.36 -5.17 -1.32
CA GLY A 47 11.27 -4.12 -1.77
C GLY A 47 12.41 -4.63 -2.65
N ILE A 48 13.65 -4.39 -2.22
CA ILE A 48 14.84 -4.60 -3.05
C ILE A 48 15.17 -6.08 -3.30
N MET A 49 14.71 -6.99 -2.43
CA MET A 49 15.02 -8.42 -2.52
C MET A 49 14.00 -9.20 -3.35
N ASP A 50 12.82 -8.62 -3.57
CA ASP A 50 11.70 -9.26 -4.24
C ASP A 50 11.74 -9.02 -5.75
N LYS A 51 11.94 -10.08 -6.53
CA LYS A 51 11.98 -10.01 -8.01
C LYS A 51 10.67 -9.52 -8.63
N ALA A 52 9.54 -9.66 -7.94
CA ALA A 52 8.25 -9.16 -8.40
C ALA A 52 8.03 -7.68 -8.04
N SER A 53 8.81 -7.13 -7.10
CA SER A 53 8.67 -5.74 -6.69
C SER A 53 9.20 -4.77 -7.74
N HIS A 54 8.52 -3.64 -7.87
CA HIS A 54 9.01 -2.52 -8.68
C HIS A 54 10.33 -1.92 -8.17
N ALA A 55 10.67 -2.15 -6.90
CA ALA A 55 11.91 -1.72 -6.27
C ALA A 55 13.02 -2.78 -6.31
N PHE A 56 12.80 -3.93 -6.97
CA PHE A 56 13.80 -5.00 -7.09
C PHE A 56 15.17 -4.45 -7.49
N ASN A 57 16.21 -4.95 -6.82
CA ASN A 57 17.60 -4.51 -7.03
C ASN A 57 17.83 -3.01 -6.78
N GLY A 58 17.05 -2.40 -5.87
CA GLY A 58 17.20 -1.00 -5.51
C GLY A 58 16.75 -0.01 -6.59
N LYS A 59 15.84 -0.42 -7.49
CA LYS A 59 15.43 0.40 -8.63
C LYS A 59 14.65 1.66 -8.21
N ARG A 60 15.31 2.81 -8.34
CA ARG A 60 14.71 4.15 -8.18
C ARG A 60 14.44 4.82 -9.52
N THR A 61 13.20 5.24 -9.72
CA THR A 61 12.71 5.99 -10.88
C THR A 61 11.67 6.97 -10.37
N SER A 62 11.29 8.00 -11.14
CA SER A 62 10.20 8.91 -10.74
C SER A 62 8.91 8.17 -10.37
N ARG A 63 8.66 7.00 -10.99
CA ARG A 63 7.53 6.13 -10.68
C ARG A 63 7.68 5.42 -9.33
N THR A 64 8.85 4.88 -9.03
CA THR A 64 9.08 4.05 -7.83
C THR A 64 9.55 4.85 -6.62
N GLU A 65 9.90 6.12 -6.79
CA GLU A 65 10.35 7.01 -5.73
C GLU A 65 9.40 7.09 -4.52
N PRO A 66 8.07 7.10 -4.68
CA PRO A 66 7.16 7.03 -3.54
C PRO A 66 7.37 5.80 -2.64
N MET A 67 7.83 4.66 -3.17
CA MET A 67 8.10 3.45 -2.39
C MET A 67 9.24 3.65 -1.38
N TYR A 68 10.17 4.57 -1.63
CA TYR A 68 11.31 4.83 -0.75
C TYR A 68 11.00 5.86 0.35
N LYS A 69 9.74 6.29 0.48
CA LYS A 69 9.30 7.17 1.56
C LYS A 69 8.93 6.34 2.79
N GLU A 70 8.72 7.02 3.92
CA GLU A 70 8.25 6.40 5.15
C GLU A 70 6.88 5.71 4.96
N GLY A 71 6.66 4.60 5.65
CA GLY A 71 5.43 3.82 5.59
C GLY A 71 4.16 4.64 5.83
N GLY A 72 3.09 4.33 5.11
CA GLY A 72 1.81 5.06 5.13
C GLY A 72 1.61 5.97 3.92
N VAL A 73 2.62 6.12 3.08
CA VAL A 73 2.49 6.74 1.76
C VAL A 73 1.71 5.82 0.81
N ALA A 74 0.73 6.38 0.10
CA ALA A 74 0.07 5.68 -0.99
C ALA A 74 0.95 5.69 -2.24
N TYR A 75 1.27 4.50 -2.75
CA TYR A 75 1.94 4.30 -4.03
C TYR A 75 0.93 3.77 -5.04
N VAL A 76 0.45 4.67 -5.90
CA VAL A 76 -0.50 4.34 -6.97
C VAL A 76 0.19 4.43 -8.31
N TYR A 77 0.07 3.39 -9.13
CA TYR A 77 0.62 3.39 -10.49
C TYR A 77 -0.38 2.85 -11.51
N LEU A 78 -0.16 3.21 -12.77
CA LEU A 78 -0.96 2.75 -13.91
C LEU A 78 -0.38 1.44 -14.47
N CYS A 79 -1.19 0.40 -14.51
CA CYS A 79 -0.92 -0.91 -15.08
C CYS A 79 -1.64 -1.05 -16.43
N TYR A 80 -0.92 -1.56 -17.44
CA TYR A 80 -1.39 -1.70 -18.82
C TYR A 80 -1.95 -0.41 -19.47
N GLY A 81 -1.64 0.76 -18.91
CA GLY A 81 -2.17 2.04 -19.40
C GLY A 81 -3.63 2.33 -19.03
N ILE A 82 -4.31 1.45 -18.29
CA ILE A 82 -5.77 1.54 -18.08
C ILE A 82 -6.26 1.25 -16.66
N HIS A 83 -5.45 0.62 -15.80
CA HIS A 83 -5.86 0.26 -14.44
C HIS A 83 -4.92 0.85 -13.39
N HIS A 84 -5.46 1.48 -12.35
CA HIS A 84 -4.66 1.98 -11.23
C HIS A 84 -4.56 0.91 -10.14
N LEU A 85 -3.34 0.65 -9.66
CA LEU A 85 -3.08 -0.29 -8.57
C LEU A 85 -2.62 0.49 -7.33
N LEU A 86 -3.34 0.31 -6.22
CA LEU A 86 -3.09 1.00 -4.95
C LEU A 86 -2.21 0.14 -4.04
N ASN A 87 -1.04 0.68 -3.68
CA ASN A 87 -0.16 0.10 -2.68
C ASN A 87 -0.04 1.04 -1.48
N ILE A 88 0.17 0.47 -0.31
CA ILE A 88 0.52 1.18 0.92
C ILE A 88 1.99 0.88 1.19
N VAL A 89 2.84 1.91 1.18
CA VAL A 89 4.26 1.76 1.55
C VAL A 89 4.35 1.39 3.02
N THR A 90 5.26 0.49 3.35
CA THR A 90 5.51 0.00 4.72
C THR A 90 6.95 0.29 5.13
N SER A 91 7.32 -0.04 6.37
CA SER A 91 8.68 0.16 6.89
C SER A 91 9.12 1.63 6.99
N GLY A 92 10.41 1.85 7.25
CA GLY A 92 11.05 3.16 7.32
C GLY A 92 11.43 3.71 5.94
N ALA A 93 11.83 4.99 5.90
CA ALA A 93 12.36 5.59 4.68
C ALA A 93 13.55 4.80 4.13
N ASP A 94 13.66 4.79 2.79
CA ASP A 94 14.65 4.03 2.01
C ASP A 94 14.56 2.49 2.10
N ASP A 95 13.54 1.93 2.77
CA ASP A 95 13.20 0.50 2.74
C ASP A 95 11.89 0.28 1.95
N PRO A 96 11.96 -0.01 0.63
CA PRO A 96 10.84 0.15 -0.28
C PRO A 96 9.87 -1.05 -0.30
N GLN A 97 9.46 -1.48 0.88
CA GLN A 97 8.44 -2.51 1.05
C GLN A 97 7.04 -1.90 0.91
N CYS A 98 6.08 -2.69 0.44
CA CYS A 98 4.70 -2.23 0.34
C CYS A 98 3.70 -3.38 0.34
N VAL A 99 2.43 -3.04 0.59
CA VAL A 99 1.29 -3.93 0.45
C VAL A 99 0.35 -3.43 -0.64
N LEU A 100 0.10 -4.25 -1.65
CA LEU A 100 -0.93 -4.02 -2.67
C LEU A 100 -2.30 -4.39 -2.10
N ILE A 101 -3.29 -3.52 -2.30
CA ILE A 101 -4.69 -3.84 -2.02
C ILE A 101 -5.32 -4.45 -3.28
N ARG A 102 -5.73 -5.71 -3.20
CA ARG A 102 -6.25 -6.47 -4.35
C ARG A 102 -7.78 -6.56 -4.37
N GLY A 103 -8.39 -6.58 -3.18
CA GLY A 103 -9.83 -6.76 -3.05
C GLY A 103 -10.39 -5.98 -1.87
N ILE A 104 -11.56 -5.38 -2.10
CA ILE A 104 -12.37 -4.74 -1.06
C ILE A 104 -13.82 -5.25 -1.13
N ALA A 105 -14.43 -5.50 0.03
CA ALA A 105 -15.86 -5.72 0.18
C ALA A 105 -16.54 -4.36 0.47
N PRO A 106 -17.38 -3.83 -0.44
CA PRO A 106 -18.01 -2.52 -0.27
C PRO A 106 -18.88 -2.43 0.99
N LEU A 107 -18.89 -1.26 1.63
CA LEU A 107 -19.69 -0.98 2.83
C LEU A 107 -20.65 0.20 2.63
N VAL A 108 -20.18 1.31 2.04
CA VAL A 108 -20.96 2.52 1.73
C VAL A 108 -20.44 3.19 0.46
#